data_AF-A0A7K0YRC9-F1
#
_entry.id   AF-A0A7K0YRC9-F1
#
_cell.length_a   1.000
_cell.length_b   1.000
_cell.length_c   1.000
_cell.angle_alpha   90.00
_cell.angle_beta   90.00
_cell.angle_gamma   90.00
#
_symmetry.space_group_name_H-M   'P 1'
#
loop_
_entity.id
_entity.type
_entity.pdbx_description
1 polymer ?
#
loop_
_entity_poly.entity_id
_entity_poly.type
_entity_poly.pdbx_seq_one_letter_code
_entity_poly.pdbx_strand_id
1 'polypeptide(L)'
;MTSSLEVHPTREEFHSLAAHYTVVPVWVEVLADLETPVAAFAKLVGDEPGFLLESVEHGERWSRFSFVGRHPRATLELIDGELRVTGDIPASVPRDQGMLAAIEALVLEYRSPVIPDLPPLQGGVMGFLGYDIVREVESLPNTPHDDRHL
;
A
#
# COMPACT_ATOMS: atom_id res chain seq x y z
N MET A 1 -29.62 -17.02 6.82
CA MET A 1 -30.02 -15.99 5.83
C MET A 1 -28.74 -15.42 5.26
N THR A 2 -28.38 -15.80 4.04
CA THR A 2 -27.23 -15.23 3.35
C THR A 2 -27.65 -13.85 2.86
N SER A 3 -27.34 -12.80 3.62
CA SER A 3 -27.43 -11.44 3.09
C SER A 3 -26.49 -11.35 1.90
N SER A 4 -27.00 -10.99 0.73
CA SER A 4 -26.14 -10.67 -0.42
C SER A 4 -25.28 -9.48 -0.03
N LEU A 5 -23.95 -9.61 -0.15
CA LEU A 5 -23.04 -8.49 0.02
C LEU A 5 -23.33 -7.44 -1.05
N GLU A 6 -23.54 -6.20 -0.64
CA GLU A 6 -23.67 -5.08 -1.56
C GLU A 6 -22.27 -4.64 -1.99
N VAL A 7 -21.93 -4.93 -3.25
CA VAL A 7 -20.62 -4.62 -3.82
C VAL A 7 -20.68 -3.26 -4.51
N HIS A 8 -19.73 -2.40 -4.15
CA HIS A 8 -19.56 -1.09 -4.75
C HIS A 8 -18.18 -0.97 -5.41
N PRO A 9 -18.03 -0.12 -6.44
CA PRO A 9 -19.11 0.52 -7.17
C PRO A 9 -19.92 -0.54 -7.95
N THR A 10 -21.12 -0.20 -8.42
CA THR A 10 -21.84 -1.07 -9.35
C THR A 10 -20.99 -1.30 -10.60
N ARG A 11 -21.29 -2.36 -11.38
CA ARG A 11 -20.54 -2.66 -12.60
C ARG A 11 -20.53 -1.49 -13.59
N GLU A 12 -21.65 -0.78 -13.72
CA GLU A 12 -21.76 0.39 -14.61
C GLU A 12 -20.88 1.55 -14.12
N GLU A 13 -20.95 1.86 -12.82
CA GLU A 13 -20.11 2.89 -12.20
C GLU A 13 -18.61 2.53 -12.28
N PHE A 14 -18.25 1.25 -12.10
CA PHE A 14 -16.89 0.75 -12.31
C PHE A 14 -16.39 1.10 -13.72
N HIS A 15 -17.19 0.80 -14.76
CA HIS A 15 -16.83 1.13 -16.13
C HIS A 15 -16.69 2.64 -16.36
N SER A 16 -17.55 3.45 -15.74
CA SER A 16 -17.44 4.92 -15.78
C SER A 16 -16.16 5.44 -15.13
N LEU A 17 -15.79 4.91 -13.96
CA LEU A 17 -14.55 5.25 -13.27
C LEU A 17 -13.31 4.77 -14.04
N ALA A 18 -13.34 3.55 -14.56
CA ALA A 18 -12.23 2.95 -15.30
C ALA A 18 -11.90 3.68 -16.62
N ALA A 19 -12.82 4.50 -17.14
CA ALA A 19 -12.54 5.37 -18.28
C ALA A 19 -11.59 6.54 -17.93
N HIS A 20 -11.46 6.87 -16.64
CA HIS A 20 -10.72 8.04 -16.15
C HIS A 20 -9.54 7.66 -15.24
N TYR A 21 -9.60 6.49 -14.61
CA TYR A 21 -8.66 6.02 -13.61
C TYR A 21 -8.07 4.66 -14.00
N THR A 22 -6.79 4.45 -13.64
CA THR A 22 -6.08 3.19 -13.92
C THR A 22 -6.26 2.17 -12.79
N VAL A 23 -6.68 2.64 -11.60
CA VAL A 23 -7.07 1.81 -10.46
C VAL A 23 -8.47 2.25 -10.03
N VAL A 24 -9.39 1.30 -9.89
CA VAL A 24 -10.73 1.57 -9.36
C VAL A 24 -10.94 0.66 -8.15
N PRO A 25 -11.11 1.22 -6.93
CA PRO A 25 -11.37 0.41 -5.75
C PRO A 25 -12.74 -0.26 -5.89
N VAL A 26 -12.80 -1.54 -5.50
CA VAL A 26 -14.03 -2.31 -5.38
C VAL A 26 -14.12 -2.78 -3.94
N TRP A 27 -15.24 -2.51 -3.27
CA TRP A 27 -15.39 -2.72 -1.84
C TRP A 27 -16.77 -3.23 -1.47
N VAL A 28 -16.85 -3.77 -0.25
CA VAL A 28 -18.07 -4.13 0.46
C VAL A 28 -17.93 -3.62 1.90
N GLU A 29 -19.03 -3.21 2.51
CA GLU A 29 -19.06 -2.96 3.95
C GLU A 29 -19.68 -4.18 4.65
N VAL A 30 -19.05 -4.63 5.74
CA VAL A 30 -19.48 -5.80 6.49
C VAL A 30 -19.56 -5.48 7.97
N LEU A 31 -20.54 -6.08 8.66
CA LEU A 31 -20.62 -6.00 10.12
C LEU A 31 -19.51 -6.86 10.73
N ALA A 32 -18.64 -6.22 11.52
CA ALA A 32 -17.47 -6.84 12.13
C ALA A 32 -17.32 -6.40 13.60
N ASP A 33 -18.43 -6.33 14.32
CA ASP A 33 -18.52 -5.86 15.71
C ASP A 33 -17.76 -6.72 16.73
N LEU A 34 -17.51 -7.99 16.39
CA LEU A 34 -16.69 -8.92 17.18
C LEU A 34 -15.22 -9.00 16.74
N GLU A 35 -14.83 -8.24 15.72
CA GLU A 35 -13.47 -8.24 15.20
C GLU A 35 -12.65 -7.10 15.81
N THR A 36 -11.40 -7.42 16.18
CA THR A 36 -10.38 -6.41 16.46
C THR A 36 -9.44 -6.31 15.26
N PRO A 37 -8.71 -5.20 15.06
CA PRO A 37 -7.76 -5.08 13.96
C PRO A 37 -6.71 -6.20 13.93
N VAL A 38 -6.21 -6.61 15.10
CA VAL A 38 -5.26 -7.74 15.22
C VAL A 38 -5.93 -9.07 14.84
N ALA A 39 -7.18 -9.32 15.26
CA ALA A 39 -7.91 -10.52 14.87
C ALA A 39 -8.20 -10.54 13.36
N ALA A 40 -8.56 -9.39 12.79
CA ALA A 40 -8.76 -9.23 11.35
C ALA A 40 -7.44 -9.47 10.58
N PHE A 41 -6.32 -8.93 11.04
CA PHE A 41 -5.00 -9.21 10.46
C PHE A 41 -4.65 -10.70 10.51
N ALA A 42 -4.84 -11.37 11.65
CA ALA A 42 -4.55 -12.80 11.77
C ALA A 42 -5.43 -13.65 10.83
N LYS A 43 -6.71 -13.30 10.67
CA LYS A 43 -7.65 -14.02 9.79
C LYS A 43 -7.42 -13.72 8.30
N LEU A 44 -7.15 -12.46 7.98
CA LEU A 44 -7.01 -12.01 6.60
C LEU A 44 -5.61 -12.28 6.07
N VAL A 45 -4.56 -12.07 6.84
CA VAL A 45 -3.17 -12.16 6.38
C VAL A 45 -2.55 -13.50 6.74
N GLY A 46 -2.68 -13.94 8.00
CA GLY A 46 -2.04 -15.17 8.48
C GLY A 46 -0.51 -15.06 8.44
N ASP A 47 0.15 -16.08 7.91
CA ASP A 47 1.61 -16.15 7.77
C ASP A 47 2.13 -15.55 6.44
N GLU A 48 1.25 -15.00 5.61
CA GLU A 48 1.61 -14.38 4.33
C GLU A 48 2.12 -12.95 4.51
N PRO A 49 2.85 -12.38 3.52
CA PRO A 49 3.23 -10.98 3.55
C PRO A 49 2.01 -10.04 3.60
N GLY A 50 2.03 -9.11 4.54
CA GLY A 50 1.01 -8.08 4.71
C GLY A 50 1.39 -7.05 5.77
N PHE A 51 0.50 -6.10 6.01
CA PHE A 51 0.70 -5.07 7.04
C PHE A 51 -0.57 -4.86 7.87
N LEU A 52 -0.35 -4.38 9.09
CA LEU A 52 -1.36 -3.78 9.96
C LEU A 52 -0.85 -2.38 10.35
N LEU A 53 -1.64 -1.35 10.04
CA LEU A 53 -1.38 0.03 10.49
C LEU A 53 -2.48 0.44 11.44
N GLU A 54 -2.09 0.75 12.68
CA GLU A 54 -2.97 1.30 13.70
C GLU A 54 -2.43 2.65 14.15
N SER A 55 -3.32 3.59 14.44
CA SER A 55 -2.94 4.91 14.94
C SER A 55 -3.50 5.13 16.34
N VAL A 56 -2.63 5.59 17.24
CA VAL A 56 -3.01 6.02 18.59
C VAL A 56 -2.92 7.54 18.63
N GLU A 57 -4.05 8.20 18.78
CA GLU A 57 -4.08 9.65 19.01
C GLU A 57 -3.83 9.95 20.50
N HIS A 58 -2.81 10.77 20.77
CA HIS A 58 -2.50 11.34 22.09
C HIS A 58 -2.38 10.33 23.25
N GLY A 59 -2.03 9.07 22.97
CA GLY A 59 -1.75 8.04 23.99
C GLY A 59 -2.97 7.45 24.70
N GLU A 60 -4.17 7.98 24.49
CA GLU A 60 -5.38 7.58 25.22
C GLU A 60 -6.57 7.18 24.33
N ARG A 61 -6.56 7.53 23.02
CA ARG A 61 -7.63 7.15 22.08
C ARG A 61 -7.07 6.51 20.81
N TRP A 62 -7.61 5.35 20.45
CA TRP A 62 -7.40 4.79 19.13
C TRP A 62 -8.09 5.66 18.07
N SER A 63 -7.42 5.83 16.94
CA SER A 63 -8.02 6.48 15.77
C SER A 63 -9.20 5.64 15.26
N ARG A 64 -10.09 6.27 14.48
CA ARG A 64 -11.30 5.63 13.94
C ARG A 64 -10.99 4.45 13.02
N PHE A 65 -9.81 4.42 12.40
CA PHE A 65 -9.44 3.43 11.39
C PHE A 65 -8.15 2.70 11.74
N SER A 66 -8.17 1.38 11.50
CA SER A 66 -6.99 0.54 11.33
C SER A 66 -6.98 -0.01 9.92
N PHE A 67 -5.81 -0.19 9.31
CA PHE A 67 -5.66 -0.66 7.93
C PHE A 67 -4.94 -1.99 7.89
N VAL A 68 -5.53 -2.96 7.18
CA VAL A 68 -4.93 -4.26 6.90
C VAL A 68 -4.75 -4.40 5.39
N GLY A 69 -3.56 -4.78 4.96
CA GLY A 69 -3.26 -5.07 3.55
C GLY A 69 -2.54 -6.39 3.39
N ARG A 70 -2.86 -7.12 2.32
CA ARG A 70 -2.21 -8.37 1.90
C ARG A 70 -2.14 -8.44 0.39
N HIS A 71 -1.36 -9.39 -0.13
CA HIS A 71 -1.27 -9.68 -1.57
C HIS A 71 -1.00 -8.43 -2.40
N PRO A 72 0.13 -7.74 -2.17
CA PRO A 72 0.49 -6.61 -3.00
C PRO A 72 0.62 -7.06 -4.45
N ARG A 73 0.24 -6.18 -5.39
CA ARG A 73 0.43 -6.44 -6.83
C ARG A 73 1.91 -6.65 -7.17
N ALA A 74 2.78 -5.89 -6.51
CA ALA A 74 4.21 -6.00 -6.62
C ALA A 74 4.90 -5.52 -5.33
N THR A 75 6.11 -6.01 -5.09
CA THR A 75 7.03 -5.58 -4.03
C THR A 75 8.30 -5.05 -4.67
N LEU A 76 8.77 -3.90 -4.19
CA LEU A 76 10.01 -3.26 -4.63
C LEU A 76 11.01 -3.26 -3.46
N GLU A 77 12.23 -3.72 -3.72
CA GLU A 77 13.32 -3.76 -2.76
C GLU A 77 14.57 -3.16 -3.40
N LEU A 78 15.14 -2.12 -2.81
CA LEU A 78 16.40 -1.53 -3.26
C LEU A 78 17.47 -1.80 -2.21
N ILE A 79 18.43 -2.65 -2.56
CA ILE A 79 19.55 -3.05 -1.71
C ILE A 79 20.82 -2.92 -2.54
N ASP A 80 21.87 -2.32 -2.00
CA ASP A 80 23.16 -2.10 -2.69
C ASP A 80 23.03 -1.45 -4.08
N GLY A 81 22.03 -0.57 -4.25
CA GLY A 81 21.75 0.11 -5.52
C GLY A 81 21.06 -0.75 -6.58
N GLU A 82 20.68 -2.00 -6.25
CA GLU A 82 19.95 -2.89 -7.14
C GLU A 82 18.46 -2.91 -6.79
N LEU A 83 17.61 -2.42 -7.70
CA LEU A 83 16.15 -2.47 -7.53
C LEU A 83 15.61 -3.83 -7.98
N ARG A 84 15.22 -4.65 -7.01
CA ARG A 84 14.53 -5.92 -7.21
C ARG A 84 13.02 -5.71 -7.17
N VAL A 85 12.33 -6.37 -8.08
CA VAL A 85 10.87 -6.29 -8.20
C VAL A 85 10.30 -7.70 -8.26
N THR A 86 9.41 -8.00 -7.32
CA THR A 86 8.57 -9.21 -7.36
C THR A 86 7.15 -8.80 -7.74
N GLY A 87 6.52 -9.50 -8.69
CA GLY A 87 5.19 -9.17 -9.20
C GLY A 87 5.21 -8.23 -10.41
N ASP A 88 4.04 -7.66 -10.75
CA ASP A 88 3.84 -6.93 -12.00
C ASP A 88 3.75 -5.42 -11.79
N ILE A 89 4.77 -4.71 -12.27
CA ILE A 89 4.77 -3.25 -12.36
C ILE A 89 4.71 -2.79 -13.83
N PRO A 90 4.21 -1.58 -14.10
CA PRO A 90 4.16 -1.00 -15.43
C PRO A 90 5.58 -0.87 -16.02
N ALA A 91 5.71 -1.08 -17.32
CA ALA A 91 7.00 -0.99 -18.01
C ALA A 91 7.61 0.43 -17.99
N SER A 92 6.80 1.45 -17.68
CA SER A 92 7.22 2.85 -17.51
C SER A 92 7.98 3.10 -16.20
N VAL A 93 7.95 2.19 -15.23
CA VAL A 93 8.64 2.37 -13.95
C VAL A 93 10.14 2.12 -14.12
N PRO A 94 11.01 3.12 -13.85
CA PRO A 94 12.45 2.96 -14.00
C PRO A 94 12.99 1.98 -12.96
N ARG A 95 14.00 1.18 -13.36
CA ARG A 95 14.65 0.19 -12.48
C ARG A 95 16.11 0.52 -12.15
N ASP A 96 16.63 1.56 -12.77
CA ASP A 96 18.03 1.98 -12.76
C ASP A 96 18.22 3.41 -12.22
N GLN A 97 17.15 4.02 -11.69
CA GLN A 97 17.14 5.41 -11.22
C GLN A 97 16.86 5.53 -9.70
N GLY A 98 16.92 4.43 -8.97
CA GLY A 98 16.66 4.40 -7.52
C GLY A 98 15.19 4.20 -7.14
N MET A 99 14.95 4.06 -5.84
CA MET A 99 13.64 3.76 -5.27
C MET A 99 12.71 4.97 -5.36
N LEU A 100 13.20 6.18 -5.16
CA LEU A 100 12.35 7.38 -5.20
C LEU A 100 11.75 7.61 -6.59
N ALA A 101 12.56 7.45 -7.65
CA ALA A 101 12.09 7.53 -9.04
C ALA A 101 11.08 6.42 -9.39
N ALA A 102 11.29 5.21 -8.86
CA ALA A 102 10.36 4.10 -9.07
C ALA A 102 9.01 4.35 -8.40
N ILE A 103 8.99 4.84 -7.15
CA ILE A 103 7.77 5.18 -6.41
C ILE A 103 7.03 6.33 -7.10
N GLU A 104 7.73 7.37 -7.55
CA GLU A 104 7.12 8.49 -8.28
C GLU A 104 6.41 8.00 -9.56
N ALA A 105 7.09 7.18 -10.36
CA ALA A 105 6.49 6.61 -11.57
C ALA A 105 5.27 5.72 -11.27
N LEU A 106 5.32 4.93 -10.20
CA LEU A 106 4.19 4.09 -9.77
C LEU A 106 2.96 4.93 -9.40
N VAL A 107 3.13 6.00 -8.62
CA VAL A 107 2.02 6.85 -8.18
C VAL A 107 1.43 7.65 -9.35
N LEU A 108 2.24 8.01 -10.35
CA LEU A 108 1.76 8.67 -11.57
C LEU A 108 0.98 7.72 -12.48
N GLU A 109 1.43 6.47 -12.59
CA GLU A 109 0.77 5.45 -13.43
C GLU A 109 -0.52 4.92 -12.78
N TYR A 110 -0.49 4.66 -11.47
CA TYR A 110 -1.63 4.14 -10.70
C TYR A 110 -2.45 5.26 -10.07
N ARG A 111 -3.39 5.80 -10.85
CA ARG A 111 -4.32 6.85 -10.45
C ARG A 111 -5.66 6.23 -10.07
N SER A 112 -6.13 6.56 -8.87
CA SER A 112 -7.40 6.12 -8.30
C SER A 112 -8.31 7.31 -8.01
N PRO A 113 -9.65 7.17 -8.10
CA PRO A 113 -10.54 8.18 -7.54
C PRO A 113 -10.36 8.24 -6.02
N VAL A 114 -10.58 9.44 -5.44
CA VAL A 114 -10.76 9.60 -4.00
C VAL A 114 -12.25 9.55 -3.71
N ILE A 115 -12.69 8.54 -2.97
CA ILE A 115 -14.11 8.37 -2.62
C ILE A 115 -14.34 8.98 -1.23
N PRO A 116 -15.13 10.06 -1.10
CA PRO A 116 -15.25 10.81 0.15
C PRO A 116 -15.75 10.00 1.35
N ASP A 117 -16.61 9.01 1.12
CA ASP A 117 -17.23 8.21 2.18
C ASP A 117 -16.37 7.01 2.62
N LEU A 118 -15.25 6.75 1.93
CA LEU A 118 -14.33 5.67 2.28
C LEU A 118 -13.27 6.11 3.31
N PRO A 119 -12.65 5.16 4.03
CA PRO A 119 -11.49 5.44 4.88
C PRO A 119 -10.38 6.20 4.12
N PRO A 120 -9.51 6.95 4.83
CA PRO A 120 -8.54 7.84 4.20
C PRO A 120 -7.44 7.10 3.41
N LEU A 121 -7.11 5.85 3.77
CA LEU A 121 -6.23 4.99 2.97
C LEU A 121 -7.09 4.06 2.10
N GLN A 122 -7.07 4.27 0.79
CA GLN A 122 -7.87 3.52 -0.20
C GLN A 122 -6.99 2.64 -1.12
N GLY A 123 -5.68 2.61 -0.86
CA GLY A 123 -4.66 1.93 -1.66
C GLY A 123 -3.39 2.77 -1.74
N GLY A 124 -2.33 2.19 -2.32
CA GLY A 124 -1.07 2.89 -2.55
C GLY A 124 0.15 1.99 -2.37
N VAL A 125 1.30 2.62 -2.14
CA VAL A 125 2.59 1.97 -1.88
C VAL A 125 2.87 2.02 -0.38
N MET A 126 2.82 0.86 0.28
CA MET A 126 3.03 0.71 1.72
C MET A 126 4.34 -0.02 1.98
N GLY A 127 5.15 0.50 2.90
CA GLY A 127 6.45 -0.06 3.23
C GLY A 127 7.25 0.90 4.09
N PHE A 128 8.57 0.78 4.03
CA PHE A 128 9.49 1.68 4.71
C PHE A 128 10.58 2.13 3.75
N LEU A 129 11.16 3.30 4.04
CA LEU A 129 12.39 3.76 3.42
C LEU A 129 13.46 3.79 4.52
N GLY A 130 14.56 3.05 4.30
CA GLY A 130 15.70 3.06 5.21
C GLY A 130 16.35 4.44 5.25
N TYR A 131 17.10 4.74 6.31
CA TYR A 131 17.75 6.05 6.48
C TYR A 131 18.66 6.42 5.29
N ASP A 132 19.39 5.45 4.74
CA ASP A 132 20.30 5.67 3.63
C ASP A 132 19.62 6.05 2.30
N ILE A 133 18.29 6.02 2.21
CA ILE A 133 17.55 6.57 1.05
C ILE A 133 17.91 8.04 0.80
N VAL A 134 18.31 8.78 1.84
CA VAL A 134 18.76 10.17 1.72
C VAL A 134 19.90 10.34 0.72
N ARG A 135 20.69 9.28 0.49
CA ARG A 135 21.82 9.28 -0.46
C ARG A 135 21.40 9.27 -1.93
N GLU A 136 20.12 9.00 -2.24
CA GLU A 136 19.57 9.23 -3.58
C GLU A 136 19.38 10.73 -3.87
N VAL A 137 19.24 11.55 -2.82
CA VAL A 137 18.98 12.99 -2.92
C VAL A 137 20.23 13.81 -2.62
N GLU A 138 21.10 13.35 -1.71
CA GLU A 138 22.26 14.09 -1.22
C GLU A 138 23.56 13.28 -1.36
N SER A 139 24.64 13.96 -1.78
CA SER A 139 25.97 13.36 -1.84
C SER A 139 26.65 13.36 -0.47
N LEU A 140 26.44 12.32 0.32
CA LEU A 140 27.03 12.19 1.66
C LEU A 140 28.31 11.33 1.66
N PRO A 141 29.45 11.82 2.21
CA PRO A 141 30.65 11.00 2.35
C PRO A 141 30.47 9.92 3.44
N ASN A 142 31.43 8.97 3.50
CA ASN A 142 31.52 7.93 4.54
C ASN A 142 30.26 7.06 4.68
N THR A 143 29.91 6.29 3.64
CA THR A 143 28.84 5.29 3.75
C THR A 143 29.16 4.33 4.90
N PRO A 144 28.27 4.21 5.91
CA PRO A 144 28.43 3.27 6.99
C PRO A 144 28.60 1.86 6.44
N HIS A 145 29.35 1.03 7.16
CA HIS A 145 29.33 -0.40 6.88
C HIS A 145 27.91 -0.93 7.13
N ASP A 146 27.34 -1.65 6.17
CA ASP A 146 26.06 -2.36 6.37
C ASP A 146 26.27 -3.50 7.36
N ASP A 147 25.85 -3.27 8.60
CA ASP A 147 25.91 -4.22 9.71
C ASP A 147 24.62 -5.04 9.88
N ARG A 148 23.59 -4.76 9.06
CA ARG A 148 22.29 -5.44 9.15
C ARG A 148 22.10 -6.46 8.04
N HIS A 149 22.83 -6.36 6.94
CA HIS A 149 22.72 -7.26 5.79
C HIS A 149 21.26 -7.40 5.31
N LEU A 150 20.53 -6.29 5.33
CA LEU A 150 19.11 -6.21 4.99
C LEU A 150 18.91 -5.86 3.53
#